data_AF-D5PF50-F1
#
_entry.id   AF-D5PF50-F1
#
_cell.length_a   1.000
_cell.length_b   1.000
_cell.length_c   1.000
_cell.angle_alpha   90.00
_cell.angle_beta   90.00
_cell.angle_gamma   90.00
#
_symmetry.space_group_name_H-M   'P 1'
#
loop_
_entity.id
_entity.type
_entity.pdbx_description
1 polymer ?
#
loop_
_entity_poly.entity_id
_entity_poly.type
_entity_poly.pdbx_seq_one_letter_code
_entity_poly.pdbx_strand_id
1 'polypeptide(L)'
;MVDEGSCTWVTVPGTDVSLEIQNGQPLQILRAFAADFNAEVEPLRDADSACWTATNSVDDSNHLSGTAMDLNWNSHPFQIADAGFDAAKLAKVRALLDWYEGTVFWGNDWSDPKDAMHFQLASLANGGNINTYGNPFVDDFIKRKIRSDGFSTRRGDAPPVLTVPLVDNGDGTWGSSSPAWDHLIKRESSGNPTIIQQIIDVNSGGNEAEGLFQITPRTWQANGGTEFAPSPRLATPQQQALVAARIFTRNPSGSDWGAGLPSREDAQQLAAGLVPTTTATDQGGPLDALTPEEQHELLDGVRWLREQADVSRPDWDADADLGQDSQGRPNNERTAIAKILRTVTALTDPAAKNAAPKKSVRR
;
A
#
# COMPACT_ATOMS: atom_id res chain seq x y z
N MET A 1 -10.44 24.52 -2.19
CA MET A 1 -9.44 24.51 -1.10
C MET A 1 -9.68 23.33 -0.19
N VAL A 2 -8.62 22.76 0.40
CA VAL A 2 -8.68 21.67 1.39
C VAL A 2 -7.69 21.93 2.53
N ASP A 3 -7.90 21.27 3.66
CA ASP A 3 -6.97 21.29 4.80
C ASP A 3 -5.81 20.29 4.62
N GLU A 4 -4.76 20.44 5.42
CA GLU A 4 -3.56 19.57 5.40
C GLU A 4 -3.93 18.08 5.60
N GLY A 5 -4.91 17.78 6.45
CA GLY A 5 -5.35 16.41 6.72
C GLY A 5 -6.04 15.74 5.52
N SER A 6 -6.41 16.51 4.51
CA SER A 6 -6.93 16.02 3.23
C SER A 6 -5.82 15.68 2.22
N CYS A 7 -4.55 15.87 2.59
CA CYS A 7 -3.37 15.61 1.78
C CYS A 7 -2.48 14.52 2.41
N THR A 8 -1.60 13.95 1.60
CA THR A 8 -0.58 13.00 2.04
C THR A 8 0.77 13.39 1.46
N TRP A 9 1.80 13.43 2.31
CA TRP A 9 3.19 13.48 1.90
C TRP A 9 3.59 12.19 1.18
N VAL A 10 4.07 12.33 -0.05
CA VAL A 10 4.62 11.23 -0.83
C VAL A 10 6.00 11.57 -1.38
N THR A 11 6.91 10.61 -1.29
CA THR A 11 8.13 10.65 -2.09
C THR A 11 7.79 10.25 -3.52
N VAL A 12 8.12 11.11 -4.48
CA VAL A 12 7.89 10.88 -5.90
C VAL A 12 8.71 9.67 -6.35
N PRO A 13 8.07 8.62 -6.90
CA PRO A 13 8.76 7.40 -7.28
C PRO A 13 9.94 7.64 -8.23
N GLY A 14 11.11 7.07 -7.90
CA GLY A 14 12.36 7.25 -8.65
C GLY A 14 13.14 8.52 -8.30
N THR A 15 12.80 9.20 -7.19
CA THR A 15 13.48 10.40 -6.68
C THR A 15 13.50 10.41 -5.15
N ASP A 16 14.19 11.39 -4.57
CA ASP A 16 14.08 11.73 -3.15
C ASP A 16 13.18 12.97 -2.90
N VAL A 17 12.43 13.42 -3.92
CA VAL A 17 11.56 14.61 -3.87
C VAL A 17 10.24 14.27 -3.20
N SER A 18 9.81 15.08 -2.25
CA SER A 18 8.56 14.89 -1.51
C SER A 18 7.52 15.94 -1.89
N LEU A 19 6.30 15.50 -2.18
CA LEU A 19 5.16 16.36 -2.50
C LEU A 19 3.99 16.03 -1.56
N GLU A 20 3.32 17.06 -1.07
CA GLU A 20 2.07 16.91 -0.31
C GLU A 20 0.88 17.03 -1.25
N ILE A 21 0.19 15.94 -1.54
CA ILE A 21 -0.83 15.89 -2.60
C ILE A 21 -2.19 15.53 -2.00
N GLN A 22 -3.27 16.14 -2.49
CA GLN A 22 -4.62 15.80 -2.06
C GLN A 22 -4.94 14.31 -2.28
N ASN A 23 -5.51 13.69 -1.26
CA ASN A 23 -5.89 12.28 -1.27
C ASN A 23 -6.87 11.94 -2.41
N GLY A 24 -6.83 10.70 -2.91
CA GLY A 24 -7.74 10.21 -3.94
C GLY A 24 -7.17 10.30 -5.37
N GLN A 25 -7.97 10.78 -6.32
CA GLN A 25 -7.58 10.92 -7.73
C GLN A 25 -6.34 11.85 -7.92
N PRO A 26 -6.21 13.01 -7.22
CA PRO A 26 -5.04 13.88 -7.38
C PRO A 26 -3.75 13.17 -7.00
N LEU A 27 -3.71 12.51 -5.84
CA LEU A 27 -2.56 11.74 -5.38
C LEU A 27 -2.12 10.68 -6.40
N GLN A 28 -3.06 9.95 -7.00
CA GLN A 28 -2.74 8.89 -7.96
C GLN A 28 -2.15 9.45 -9.26
N ILE A 29 -2.73 10.53 -9.78
CA ILE A 29 -2.35 11.09 -11.09
C ILE A 29 -1.08 11.95 -10.98
N LEU A 30 -1.05 12.91 -10.05
CA LEU A 30 0.02 13.89 -9.96
C LEU A 30 1.34 13.24 -9.49
N ARG A 31 1.29 12.25 -8.58
CA ARG A 31 2.48 11.49 -8.18
C ARG A 31 3.11 10.75 -9.36
N ALA A 32 2.29 10.07 -10.17
CA ALA A 32 2.76 9.35 -11.34
C ALA A 32 3.30 10.31 -12.41
N PHE A 33 2.62 11.43 -12.62
CA PHE A 33 3.05 12.45 -13.58
C PHE A 33 4.41 13.04 -13.18
N ALA A 34 4.61 13.38 -11.90
CA ALA A 34 5.88 13.88 -11.40
C ALA A 34 7.02 12.85 -11.58
N ALA A 35 6.74 11.56 -11.35
CA ALA A 35 7.70 10.49 -11.60
C ALA A 35 8.07 10.40 -13.10
N ASP A 36 7.10 10.46 -13.99
CA ASP A 36 7.33 10.45 -15.43
C ASP A 36 8.11 11.68 -15.91
N PHE A 37 7.75 12.86 -15.42
CA PHE A 37 8.48 14.12 -15.66
C PHE A 37 9.95 13.98 -15.25
N ASN A 38 10.22 13.48 -14.04
CA ASN A 38 11.56 13.31 -13.50
C ASN A 38 12.48 12.50 -14.43
N ALA A 39 12.00 11.35 -14.92
CA ALA A 39 12.87 10.47 -15.70
C ALA A 39 12.99 10.89 -17.17
N GLU A 40 11.98 11.59 -17.70
CA GLU A 40 11.93 11.87 -19.13
C GLU A 40 12.28 13.31 -19.46
N VAL A 41 11.68 14.27 -18.77
CA VAL A 41 11.83 15.69 -19.06
C VAL A 41 13.13 16.21 -18.44
N GLU A 42 13.22 16.16 -17.12
CA GLU A 42 14.42 16.49 -16.35
C GLU A 42 14.30 16.04 -14.89
N PRO A 43 15.43 15.79 -14.18
CA PRO A 43 15.40 15.38 -12.78
C PRO A 43 14.74 16.42 -11.88
N LEU A 44 13.87 15.95 -10.98
CA LEU A 44 13.23 16.78 -9.97
C LEU A 44 14.18 17.09 -8.81
N ARG A 45 13.92 18.22 -8.16
CA ARG A 45 14.64 18.68 -6.99
C ARG A 45 13.65 19.08 -5.89
N ASP A 46 13.92 18.60 -4.69
CA ASP A 46 13.04 18.80 -3.53
C ASP A 46 12.98 20.27 -3.10
N ALA A 47 14.12 20.95 -3.13
CA ALA A 47 14.24 22.34 -2.71
C ALA A 47 13.43 23.34 -3.56
N ASP A 48 13.02 22.93 -4.77
CA ASP A 48 12.23 23.76 -5.68
C ASP A 48 11.09 23.01 -6.39
N SER A 49 10.45 22.07 -5.69
CA SER A 49 9.20 21.45 -6.13
C SER A 49 8.20 21.35 -4.98
N ALA A 50 6.91 21.61 -5.23
CA ALA A 50 5.86 21.57 -4.20
C ALA A 50 4.48 21.32 -4.81
N CYS A 51 3.52 20.85 -4.00
CA CYS A 51 2.13 20.60 -4.41
C CYS A 51 1.14 21.39 -3.55
N TRP A 52 0.57 20.83 -2.50
CA TRP A 52 -0.33 21.56 -1.61
C TRP A 52 0.41 22.64 -0.82
N THR A 53 -0.25 23.78 -0.63
CA THR A 53 0.20 24.82 0.30
C THR A 53 -1.00 25.35 1.09
N ALA A 54 -0.81 25.61 2.39
CA ALA A 54 -1.87 26.13 3.25
C ALA A 54 -2.33 27.55 2.86
N THR A 55 -1.44 28.33 2.24
CA THR A 55 -1.69 29.70 1.79
C THR A 55 -1.03 29.93 0.44
N ASN A 56 -1.64 30.79 -0.38
CA ASN A 56 -1.10 31.18 -1.67
C ASN A 56 -1.39 32.66 -1.92
N SER A 57 -0.57 33.33 -2.73
CA SER A 57 -0.81 34.72 -3.15
C SER A 57 -1.96 34.85 -4.16
N VAL A 58 -2.35 33.74 -4.79
CA VAL A 58 -3.52 33.63 -5.68
C VAL A 58 -4.60 32.84 -4.92
N ASP A 59 -5.74 33.48 -4.66
CA ASP A 59 -6.79 33.00 -3.75
C ASP A 59 -7.60 31.82 -4.30
N ASP A 60 -7.68 31.67 -5.62
CA ASP A 60 -8.29 30.55 -6.31
C ASP A 60 -7.27 29.52 -6.84
N SER A 61 -6.02 29.58 -6.37
CA SER A 61 -4.95 28.66 -6.79
C SER A 61 -5.28 27.20 -6.47
N ASN A 62 -5.02 26.31 -7.43
CA ASN A 62 -5.14 24.87 -7.26
C ASN A 62 -4.11 24.26 -6.29
N HIS A 63 -3.08 25.01 -5.89
CA HIS A 63 -2.21 24.62 -4.77
C HIS A 63 -2.99 24.54 -3.45
N LEU A 64 -3.98 25.42 -3.24
CA LEU A 64 -4.81 25.44 -2.03
C LEU A 64 -5.76 24.23 -1.94
N SER A 65 -5.98 23.51 -3.05
CA SER A 65 -6.71 22.25 -3.08
C SER A 65 -5.81 21.02 -3.13
N GLY A 66 -4.48 21.17 -3.24
CA GLY A 66 -3.56 20.05 -3.39
C GLY A 66 -3.74 19.30 -4.72
N THR A 67 -4.23 20.02 -5.73
CA THR A 67 -4.50 19.52 -7.09
C THR A 67 -3.61 20.16 -8.13
N ALA A 68 -2.58 20.90 -7.71
CA ALA A 68 -1.53 21.46 -8.55
C ALA A 68 -0.17 21.29 -7.92
N MET A 69 0.86 21.25 -8.74
CA MET A 69 2.26 21.17 -8.35
C MET A 69 3.11 22.05 -9.24
N ASP A 70 4.09 22.68 -8.62
CA ASP A 70 5.17 23.37 -9.30
C ASP A 70 6.39 22.47 -9.26
N LEU A 71 6.99 22.23 -10.42
CA LEU A 71 8.16 21.38 -10.56
C LEU A 71 9.36 22.23 -10.97
N ASN A 72 10.45 22.15 -10.21
CA ASN A 72 11.74 22.80 -10.52
C ASN A 72 11.65 24.33 -10.73
N TRP A 73 10.88 25.06 -9.90
CA TRP A 73 10.52 26.47 -10.15
C TRP A 73 11.71 27.42 -10.35
N ASN A 74 12.88 27.14 -9.78
CA ASN A 74 14.06 28.00 -9.97
C ASN A 74 14.58 27.99 -11.43
N SER A 75 14.27 26.94 -12.19
CA SER A 75 14.59 26.83 -13.63
C SER A 75 13.50 27.40 -14.54
N HIS A 76 12.30 27.62 -14.01
CA HIS A 76 11.07 27.83 -14.77
C HIS A 76 10.32 29.08 -14.24
N PRO A 77 10.90 30.28 -14.38
CA PRO A 77 10.33 31.51 -13.83
C PRO A 77 8.90 31.80 -14.34
N PHE A 78 8.04 32.23 -13.40
CA PHE A 78 6.66 32.63 -13.64
C PHE A 78 6.53 33.76 -14.68
N GLN A 79 5.45 33.75 -15.46
CA GLN A 79 5.10 34.70 -16.54
C GLN A 79 6.03 34.70 -17.76
N ILE A 80 6.86 33.67 -17.92
CA ILE A 80 7.71 33.49 -19.10
C ILE A 80 7.30 32.19 -19.80
N ALA A 81 6.82 32.31 -21.04
CA ALA A 81 6.43 31.17 -21.85
C ALA A 81 7.62 30.22 -22.05
N ASP A 82 7.37 28.91 -21.89
CA ASP A 82 8.35 27.83 -22.09
C ASP A 82 9.64 27.97 -21.26
N ALA A 83 9.62 28.77 -20.19
CA ALA A 83 10.83 29.09 -19.43
C ALA A 83 11.56 27.82 -18.98
N GLY A 84 12.87 27.74 -19.20
CA GLY A 84 13.71 26.60 -18.82
C GLY A 84 13.57 25.33 -19.68
N PHE A 85 12.65 25.30 -20.64
CA PHE A 85 12.45 24.16 -21.54
C PHE A 85 13.02 24.43 -22.94
N ASP A 86 13.97 23.59 -23.36
CA ASP A 86 14.36 23.52 -24.77
C ASP A 86 13.33 22.73 -25.60
N ALA A 87 13.47 22.77 -26.92
CA ALA A 87 12.54 22.10 -27.83
C ALA A 87 12.40 20.59 -27.57
N ALA A 88 13.45 19.91 -27.09
CA ALA A 88 13.40 18.48 -26.80
C ALA A 88 12.61 18.21 -25.52
N LYS A 89 12.79 19.02 -24.48
CA LYS A 89 11.99 18.94 -23.25
C LYS A 89 10.53 19.28 -23.51
N LEU A 90 10.26 20.33 -24.30
CA LEU A 90 8.90 20.68 -24.71
C LEU A 90 8.21 19.51 -25.40
N ALA A 91 8.88 18.85 -26.34
CA ALA A 91 8.34 17.68 -27.02
C ALA A 91 7.99 16.54 -26.04
N LYS A 92 8.81 16.33 -25.02
CA LYS A 92 8.55 15.32 -23.98
C LYS A 92 7.38 15.70 -23.07
N VAL A 93 7.31 16.96 -22.61
CA VAL A 93 6.16 17.45 -21.84
C VAL A 93 4.86 17.25 -22.63
N ARG A 94 4.86 17.59 -23.92
CA ARG A 94 3.68 17.36 -24.79
C ARG A 94 3.33 15.89 -24.92
N ALA A 95 4.31 15.01 -25.09
CA ALA A 95 4.08 13.57 -25.15
C ALA A 95 3.53 13.01 -23.81
N LEU A 96 3.98 13.55 -22.67
CA LEU A 96 3.41 13.20 -21.37
C LEU A 96 1.96 13.67 -21.26
N LEU A 97 1.66 14.95 -21.52
CA LEU A 97 0.30 15.49 -21.44
C LEU A 97 -0.70 14.72 -22.34
N ASP A 98 -0.29 14.36 -23.56
CA ASP A 98 -1.08 13.52 -24.47
C ASP A 98 -1.33 12.12 -23.88
N TRP A 99 -0.29 11.48 -23.34
CA TRP A 99 -0.42 10.16 -22.73
C TRP A 99 -1.33 10.15 -21.48
N TYR A 100 -1.35 11.25 -20.72
CA TYR A 100 -2.24 11.47 -19.57
C TYR A 100 -3.69 11.81 -19.98
N GLU A 101 -4.01 11.76 -21.28
CA GLU A 101 -5.37 11.85 -21.82
C GLU A 101 -6.15 13.09 -21.33
N GLY A 102 -5.43 14.21 -21.14
CA GLY A 102 -6.03 15.48 -20.69
C GLY A 102 -6.41 15.52 -19.20
N THR A 103 -6.01 14.53 -18.39
CA THR A 103 -6.22 14.56 -16.92
C THR A 103 -5.29 15.54 -16.21
N VAL A 104 -4.14 15.86 -16.81
CA VAL A 104 -3.19 16.88 -16.36
C VAL A 104 -3.23 18.06 -17.33
N PHE A 105 -3.29 19.28 -16.78
CA PHE A 105 -3.19 20.55 -17.49
C PHE A 105 -1.89 21.26 -17.13
N TRP A 106 -1.27 21.93 -18.10
CA TRP A 106 -0.02 22.65 -17.94
C TRP A 106 -0.26 24.16 -17.96
N GLY A 107 0.15 24.88 -16.91
CA GLY A 107 -0.05 26.32 -16.78
C GLY A 107 0.60 27.14 -17.90
N ASN A 108 1.61 26.59 -18.58
CA ASN A 108 2.21 27.21 -19.75
C ASN A 108 1.24 27.31 -20.95
N ASP A 109 0.13 26.58 -20.93
CA ASP A 109 -0.90 26.62 -21.98
C ASP A 109 -1.93 27.72 -21.78
N TRP A 110 -1.98 28.37 -20.61
CA TRP A 110 -2.81 29.55 -20.41
C TRP A 110 -2.40 30.68 -21.36
N SER A 111 -3.35 31.53 -21.75
CA SER A 111 -3.03 32.74 -22.51
C SER A 111 -2.22 33.74 -21.68
N ASP A 112 -2.61 33.89 -20.41
CA ASP A 112 -1.99 34.76 -19.40
C ASP A 112 -2.52 34.36 -18.01
N PRO A 113 -1.68 34.30 -16.96
CA PRO A 113 -0.21 34.32 -17.03
C PRO A 113 0.34 33.00 -17.60
N LYS A 114 1.51 33.05 -18.23
CA LYS A 114 2.25 31.85 -18.62
C LYS A 114 2.98 31.26 -17.41
N ASP A 115 2.78 29.98 -17.14
CA ASP A 115 3.39 29.34 -15.98
C ASP A 115 4.04 27.98 -16.32
N ALA A 116 5.34 28.01 -16.63
CA ALA A 116 6.08 26.84 -17.12
C ALA A 116 6.31 25.77 -16.04
N MET A 117 6.45 26.15 -14.77
CA MET A 117 6.63 25.22 -13.64
C MET A 117 5.34 24.49 -13.25
N HIS A 118 4.18 25.07 -13.56
CA HIS A 118 2.91 24.70 -12.96
C HIS A 118 2.14 23.61 -13.71
N PHE A 119 1.86 22.50 -13.05
CA PHE A 119 1.04 21.39 -13.55
C PHE A 119 -0.09 21.09 -12.58
N GLN A 120 -1.27 20.76 -13.09
CA GLN A 120 -2.44 20.55 -12.24
C GLN A 120 -3.40 19.53 -12.81
N LEU A 121 -4.34 19.06 -12.00
CA LEU A 121 -5.48 18.35 -12.55
C LEU A 121 -6.31 19.25 -13.44
N ALA A 122 -6.73 18.71 -14.58
CA ALA A 122 -7.57 19.42 -15.52
C ALA A 122 -8.97 19.68 -14.94
N SER A 123 -9.49 20.87 -15.22
CA SER A 123 -10.88 21.26 -15.06
C SER A 123 -11.28 22.21 -16.19
N LEU A 124 -12.57 22.31 -16.48
CA LEU A 124 -13.07 23.32 -17.42
C LEU A 124 -12.77 24.74 -16.93
N ALA A 125 -12.70 24.93 -15.62
CA ALA A 125 -12.43 26.23 -15.00
C ALA A 125 -10.98 26.68 -15.18
N ASN A 126 -10.04 25.76 -15.39
CA ASN A 126 -8.61 26.07 -15.46
C ASN A 126 -8.00 25.84 -16.86
N GLY A 127 -8.83 25.81 -17.90
CA GLY A 127 -8.42 25.70 -19.31
C GLY A 127 -8.35 24.28 -19.86
N GLY A 128 -8.59 23.27 -19.02
CA GLY A 128 -8.69 21.88 -19.44
C GLY A 128 -10.03 21.56 -20.13
N ASN A 129 -10.10 20.38 -20.75
CA ASN A 129 -11.29 19.92 -21.47
C ASN A 129 -12.16 18.96 -20.65
N ILE A 130 -11.77 18.66 -19.41
CA ILE A 130 -12.42 17.69 -18.53
C ILE A 130 -12.40 18.18 -17.09
N ASN A 131 -13.49 18.00 -16.34
CA ASN A 131 -13.49 18.14 -14.88
C ASN A 131 -13.06 16.82 -14.26
N THR A 132 -11.93 16.82 -13.54
CA THR A 132 -11.34 15.58 -13.06
C THR A 132 -12.07 14.99 -11.85
N TYR A 133 -12.55 15.82 -10.92
CA TYR A 133 -13.12 15.37 -9.64
C TYR A 133 -14.38 14.51 -9.81
N GLY A 134 -14.34 13.28 -9.30
CA GLY A 134 -15.48 12.35 -9.31
C GLY A 134 -15.90 11.88 -10.71
N ASN A 135 -15.01 12.04 -11.70
CA ASN A 135 -15.30 11.72 -13.08
C ASN A 135 -14.96 10.24 -13.40
N PRO A 136 -15.92 9.43 -13.89
CA PRO A 136 -15.67 8.03 -14.23
C PRO A 136 -14.57 7.80 -15.27
N PHE A 137 -14.36 8.75 -16.19
CA PHE A 137 -13.26 8.67 -17.15
C PHE A 137 -11.89 8.68 -16.44
N VAL A 138 -11.78 9.47 -15.37
CA VAL A 138 -10.55 9.59 -14.59
C VAL A 138 -10.31 8.32 -13.78
N ASP A 139 -11.36 7.74 -13.22
CA ASP A 139 -11.25 6.44 -12.53
C ASP A 139 -10.83 5.32 -13.49
N ASP A 140 -11.38 5.32 -14.71
CA ASP A 140 -10.96 4.40 -15.76
C ASP A 140 -9.50 4.63 -16.19
N PHE A 141 -9.10 5.89 -16.39
CA PHE A 141 -7.71 6.25 -16.65
C PHE A 141 -6.77 5.71 -15.55
N ILE A 142 -7.09 5.96 -14.29
CA ILE A 142 -6.30 5.49 -13.14
C ILE A 142 -6.18 3.95 -13.19
N LYS A 143 -7.29 3.24 -13.35
CA LYS A 143 -7.30 1.76 -13.40
C LYS A 143 -6.45 1.19 -14.53
N ARG A 144 -6.46 1.84 -15.70
CA ARG A 144 -5.71 1.36 -16.88
C ARG A 144 -4.25 1.77 -16.88
N LYS A 145 -3.95 2.96 -16.33
CA LYS A 145 -2.69 3.66 -16.62
C LYS A 145 -1.86 3.98 -15.39
N ILE A 146 -2.39 3.89 -14.18
CA ILE A 146 -1.64 4.17 -12.97
C ILE A 146 -1.42 2.86 -12.20
N ARG A 147 -0.17 2.57 -11.88
CA ARG A 147 0.21 1.40 -11.07
C ARG A 147 0.02 1.71 -9.59
N SER A 148 -0.24 0.67 -8.81
CA SER A 148 -0.42 0.78 -7.36
C SER A 148 0.83 1.31 -6.65
N ASP A 149 2.02 1.08 -7.21
CA ASP A 149 3.31 1.58 -6.69
C ASP A 149 3.57 3.06 -7.03
N GLY A 150 2.62 3.74 -7.68
CA GLY A 150 2.69 5.17 -7.94
C GLY A 150 3.41 5.55 -9.22
N PHE A 151 3.93 4.60 -9.99
CA PHE A 151 4.36 4.83 -11.37
C PHE A 151 3.16 4.77 -12.33
N SER A 152 3.32 5.34 -13.51
CA SER A 152 2.40 5.08 -14.62
C SER A 152 2.79 3.80 -15.38
N THR A 153 1.85 3.20 -16.10
CA THR A 153 2.12 2.04 -16.97
C THR A 153 2.97 2.40 -18.19
N ARG A 154 3.26 3.69 -18.42
CA ARG A 154 4.25 4.14 -19.40
C ARG A 154 5.65 3.61 -19.09
N ARG A 155 5.92 3.27 -17.84
CA ARG A 155 7.14 2.58 -17.38
C ARG A 155 7.20 1.10 -17.73
N GLY A 156 6.17 0.58 -18.41
CA GLY A 156 5.97 -0.85 -18.60
C GLY A 156 5.37 -1.50 -17.35
N ASP A 157 5.38 -2.83 -17.37
CA ASP A 157 4.91 -3.63 -16.25
C ASP A 157 5.68 -3.33 -14.96
N ALA A 158 5.02 -3.55 -13.82
CA ALA A 158 5.72 -3.47 -12.56
C ALA A 158 6.88 -4.47 -12.55
N PRO A 159 8.09 -4.05 -12.12
CA PRO A 159 9.15 -5.01 -11.91
C PRO A 159 8.64 -6.07 -10.94
N PRO A 160 9.00 -7.35 -11.15
CA PRO A 160 8.55 -8.41 -10.29
C PRO A 160 8.94 -8.10 -8.85
N VAL A 161 8.01 -8.28 -7.92
CA VAL A 161 8.35 -8.28 -6.49
C VAL A 161 9.26 -9.48 -6.27
N LEU A 162 10.47 -9.21 -5.77
CA LEU A 162 11.45 -10.25 -5.49
C LEU A 162 11.32 -10.75 -4.06
N THR A 163 11.70 -12.00 -3.84
CA THR A 163 11.82 -12.62 -2.52
C THR A 163 13.03 -13.55 -2.47
N VAL A 164 13.45 -13.89 -1.26
CA VAL A 164 14.40 -14.99 -1.02
C VAL A 164 13.62 -16.31 -1.05
N PRO A 165 13.99 -17.29 -1.91
CA PRO A 165 13.26 -18.55 -1.99
C PRO A 165 13.53 -19.40 -0.75
N LEU A 166 12.55 -19.52 0.14
CA LEU A 166 12.71 -20.22 1.43
C LEU A 166 12.40 -21.71 1.35
N VAL A 167 13.04 -22.49 2.22
CA VAL A 167 12.77 -23.91 2.46
C VAL A 167 12.43 -24.10 3.94
N ASP A 168 11.27 -24.68 4.23
CA ASP A 168 10.88 -25.09 5.59
C ASP A 168 11.56 -26.43 5.92
N ASN A 169 12.32 -26.48 7.01
CA ASN A 169 13.00 -27.70 7.45
C ASN A 169 12.08 -28.64 8.25
N GLY A 170 10.87 -28.20 8.61
CA GLY A 170 9.86 -28.99 9.34
C GLY A 170 10.08 -29.05 10.86
N ASP A 171 11.09 -28.37 11.39
CA ASP A 171 11.43 -28.29 12.81
C ASP A 171 11.28 -26.86 13.38
N GLY A 172 10.64 -25.97 12.62
CA GLY A 172 10.51 -24.55 12.95
C GLY A 172 11.69 -23.70 12.48
N THR A 173 12.72 -24.30 11.87
CA THR A 173 13.81 -23.58 11.20
C THR A 173 13.60 -23.49 9.70
N TRP A 174 14.22 -22.49 9.09
CA TRP A 174 14.10 -22.19 7.67
C TRP A 174 15.48 -22.06 7.02
N GLY A 175 15.60 -22.52 5.78
CA GLY A 175 16.75 -22.31 4.92
C GLY A 175 16.35 -21.64 3.60
N SER A 176 17.19 -21.74 2.58
CA SER A 176 16.87 -21.27 1.23
C SER A 176 17.30 -22.28 0.17
N SER A 177 16.58 -22.32 -0.96
CA SER A 177 17.03 -23.07 -2.14
C SER A 177 18.15 -22.35 -2.90
N SER A 178 18.38 -21.06 -2.62
CA SER A 178 19.57 -20.34 -3.08
C SER A 178 20.74 -20.59 -2.12
N PRO A 179 21.89 -21.13 -2.58
CA PRO A 179 23.02 -21.42 -1.70
C PRO A 179 23.58 -20.20 -0.96
N ALA A 180 23.58 -19.02 -1.59
CA ALA A 180 24.10 -17.79 -0.97
C ALA A 180 23.17 -17.30 0.15
N TRP A 181 21.86 -17.30 -0.10
CA TRP A 181 20.88 -16.95 0.92
C TRP A 181 20.79 -17.98 2.04
N ASP A 182 20.95 -19.26 1.73
CA ASP A 182 20.98 -20.33 2.73
C ASP A 182 22.19 -20.22 3.65
N HIS A 183 23.36 -19.90 3.08
CA HIS A 183 24.57 -19.59 3.85
C HIS A 183 24.35 -18.39 4.78
N LEU A 184 23.74 -17.30 4.27
CA LEU A 184 23.40 -16.13 5.07
C LEU A 184 22.46 -16.49 6.22
N ILE A 185 21.34 -17.15 5.94
CA ILE A 185 20.35 -17.55 6.95
C ILE A 185 20.99 -18.40 8.04
N LYS A 186 21.83 -19.38 7.67
CA LYS A 186 22.55 -20.23 8.63
C LYS A 186 23.48 -19.42 9.53
N ARG A 187 24.21 -18.46 8.94
CA ARG A 187 25.15 -17.60 9.66
C ARG A 187 24.43 -16.62 10.59
N GLU A 188 23.35 -16.03 10.13
CA GLU A 188 22.64 -14.95 10.85
C GLU A 188 21.73 -15.50 11.96
N SER A 189 21.00 -16.57 11.70
CA SER A 189 19.95 -17.02 12.62
C SER A 189 19.95 -18.52 12.90
N SER A 190 20.85 -19.28 12.26
CA SER A 190 20.75 -20.76 12.20
C SER A 190 19.38 -21.23 11.73
N GLY A 191 18.69 -20.42 10.92
CA GLY A 191 17.34 -20.69 10.43
C GLY A 191 16.21 -20.36 11.41
N ASN A 192 16.47 -19.81 12.60
CA ASN A 192 15.42 -19.46 13.55
C ASN A 192 14.77 -18.11 13.19
N PRO A 193 13.49 -18.07 12.75
CA PRO A 193 12.84 -16.84 12.30
C PRO A 193 12.42 -15.90 13.43
N THR A 194 12.57 -16.30 14.69
CA THR A 194 12.14 -15.54 15.87
C THR A 194 13.30 -15.02 16.72
N ILE A 195 14.54 -15.33 16.33
CA ILE A 195 15.73 -15.03 17.13
C ILE A 195 15.98 -13.53 17.22
N ILE A 196 16.45 -13.09 18.38
CA ILE A 196 17.00 -11.76 18.61
C ILE A 196 18.49 -11.97 18.84
N GLN A 197 19.33 -11.08 18.30
CA GLN A 197 20.75 -11.05 18.56
C GLN A 197 21.04 -11.27 20.06
N GLN A 198 21.86 -12.26 20.39
CA GLN A 198 22.06 -12.72 21.76
C GLN A 198 23.09 -11.88 22.56
N ILE A 199 23.92 -11.10 21.87
CA ILE A 199 24.88 -10.20 22.52
C ILE A 199 24.20 -8.86 22.76
N ILE A 200 23.71 -8.68 23.98
CA ILE A 200 23.14 -7.43 24.48
C ILE A 200 24.29 -6.69 25.20
N ASP A 201 24.70 -5.54 24.67
CA ASP A 201 25.70 -4.68 25.31
C ASP A 201 25.04 -3.39 25.83
N VAL A 202 25.84 -2.45 26.34
CA VAL A 202 25.33 -1.20 26.92
C VAL A 202 24.61 -0.30 25.90
N ASN A 203 24.74 -0.58 24.61
CA ASN A 203 24.11 0.14 23.50
C ASN A 203 22.85 -0.58 22.97
N SER A 204 22.48 -1.73 23.53
CA SER A 204 21.25 -2.45 23.20
C SER A 204 20.04 -1.74 23.83
N GLY A 205 19.12 -1.28 22.98
CA GLY A 205 18.04 -0.36 23.31
C GLY A 205 16.78 -0.55 22.44
N GLY A 206 16.54 -1.76 21.92
CA GLY A 206 15.36 -2.08 21.12
C GLY A 206 15.55 -1.95 19.61
N ASN A 207 16.80 -1.95 19.14
CA ASN A 207 17.14 -1.99 17.71
C ASN A 207 18.13 -3.12 17.38
N GLU A 208 18.12 -4.17 18.19
CA GLU A 208 18.90 -5.38 17.97
C GLU A 208 18.48 -6.04 16.66
N ALA A 209 19.41 -6.75 16.02
CA ALA A 209 19.08 -7.50 14.83
C ALA A 209 18.14 -8.68 15.16
N GLU A 210 17.08 -8.84 14.37
CA GLU A 210 16.01 -9.80 14.64
C GLU A 210 15.69 -10.68 13.43
N GLY A 211 15.16 -11.86 13.72
CA GLY A 211 14.59 -12.78 12.75
C GLY A 211 15.62 -13.51 11.89
N LEU A 212 15.10 -14.13 10.84
CA LEU A 212 15.80 -15.06 9.95
C LEU A 212 17.03 -14.43 9.28
N PHE A 213 16.92 -13.15 8.95
CA PHE A 213 17.93 -12.37 8.23
C PHE A 213 18.67 -11.36 9.12
N GLN A 214 18.43 -11.37 10.44
CA GLN A 214 19.03 -10.43 11.39
C GLN A 214 18.89 -8.96 10.95
N ILE A 215 17.65 -8.55 10.66
CA ILE A 215 17.32 -7.18 10.25
C ILE A 215 17.02 -6.36 11.52
N THR A 216 17.51 -5.13 11.63
CA THR A 216 17.16 -4.26 12.76
C THR A 216 15.75 -3.66 12.58
N PRO A 217 14.98 -3.40 13.66
CA PRO A 217 13.67 -2.72 13.59
C PRO A 217 13.66 -1.42 12.78
N ARG A 218 14.72 -0.60 12.86
CA ARG A 218 14.85 0.61 12.05
C ARG A 218 14.98 0.30 10.56
N THR A 219 15.85 -0.63 10.19
CA THR A 219 16.02 -1.05 8.79
C THR A 219 14.76 -1.71 8.26
N TRP A 220 14.08 -2.51 9.09
CA TRP A 220 12.79 -3.12 8.80
C TRP A 220 11.74 -2.07 8.43
N GLN A 221 11.55 -1.07 9.30
CA GLN A 221 10.64 0.05 9.05
C GLN A 221 11.02 0.82 7.78
N ALA A 222 12.30 1.15 7.60
CA ALA A 222 12.80 1.91 6.45
C ALA A 222 12.64 1.18 5.10
N ASN A 223 12.37 -0.12 5.12
CA ASN A 223 12.16 -0.94 3.92
C ASN A 223 10.75 -1.57 3.87
N GLY A 224 9.79 -0.93 4.55
CA GLY A 224 8.36 -1.24 4.44
C GLY A 224 7.90 -2.44 5.26
N GLY A 225 8.73 -3.00 6.12
CA GLY A 225 8.37 -4.20 6.89
C GLY A 225 7.23 -3.98 7.89
N THR A 226 6.99 -2.74 8.32
CA THR A 226 5.88 -2.40 9.25
C THR A 226 4.50 -2.59 8.64
N GLU A 227 4.39 -2.81 7.32
CA GLU A 227 3.14 -3.26 6.70
C GLU A 227 2.74 -4.68 7.12
N PHE A 228 3.72 -5.50 7.53
CA PHE A 228 3.52 -6.89 7.92
C PHE A 228 3.50 -7.06 9.44
N ALA A 229 4.50 -6.50 10.13
CA ALA A 229 4.61 -6.60 11.59
C ALA A 229 5.46 -5.46 12.16
N PRO A 230 5.30 -5.11 13.46
CA PRO A 230 6.10 -4.06 14.09
C PRO A 230 7.62 -4.31 14.10
N SER A 231 8.06 -5.57 14.04
CA SER A 231 9.46 -5.95 13.97
C SER A 231 9.65 -7.27 13.21
N PRO A 232 10.86 -7.58 12.72
CA PRO A 232 11.12 -8.76 11.89
C PRO A 232 10.69 -10.08 12.54
N ARG A 233 11.00 -10.29 13.83
CA ARG A 233 10.72 -11.57 14.52
C ARG A 233 9.23 -11.88 14.70
N LEU A 234 8.37 -10.88 14.53
CA LEU A 234 6.91 -11.00 14.61
C LEU A 234 6.27 -11.26 13.25
N ALA A 235 7.04 -11.12 12.16
CA ALA A 235 6.59 -11.41 10.80
C ALA A 235 6.83 -12.88 10.43
N THR A 236 6.06 -13.39 9.47
CA THR A 236 6.29 -14.73 8.93
C THR A 236 7.64 -14.80 8.20
N PRO A 237 8.27 -15.98 8.07
CA PRO A 237 9.51 -16.15 7.31
C PRO A 237 9.43 -15.57 5.89
N GLN A 238 8.30 -15.76 5.20
CA GLN A 238 8.05 -15.24 3.85
C GLN A 238 8.02 -13.71 3.83
N GLN A 239 7.38 -13.07 4.82
CA GLN A 239 7.39 -11.62 4.96
C GLN A 239 8.80 -11.09 5.26
N GLN A 240 9.57 -11.80 6.08
CA GLN A 240 10.96 -11.45 6.32
C GLN A 240 11.81 -11.56 5.05
N ALA A 241 11.59 -12.59 4.22
CA ALA A 241 12.27 -12.79 2.93
C ALA A 241 11.95 -11.70 1.91
N LEU A 242 10.69 -11.22 1.86
CA LEU A 242 10.30 -10.09 1.03
C LEU A 242 11.06 -8.82 1.41
N VAL A 243 11.12 -8.50 2.70
CA VAL A 243 11.82 -7.29 3.17
C VAL A 243 13.34 -7.43 3.00
N ALA A 244 13.91 -8.61 3.22
CA ALA A 244 15.32 -8.89 2.92
C ALA A 244 15.62 -8.65 1.43
N ALA A 245 14.75 -9.12 0.52
CA ALA A 245 14.91 -8.86 -0.91
C ALA A 245 14.84 -7.36 -1.24
N ARG A 246 13.91 -6.61 -0.62
CA ARG A 246 13.83 -5.14 -0.77
C ARG A 246 15.11 -4.43 -0.33
N ILE A 247 15.63 -4.79 0.84
CA ILE A 247 16.90 -4.22 1.38
C ILE A 247 18.02 -4.50 0.39
N PHE A 248 18.16 -5.74 -0.09
CA PHE A 248 19.21 -6.11 -1.04
C PHE A 248 19.03 -5.42 -2.39
N THR A 249 17.82 -5.34 -2.94
CA THR A 249 17.57 -4.62 -4.22
C THR A 249 17.91 -3.14 -4.10
N ARG A 250 17.67 -2.51 -2.94
CA ARG A 250 18.05 -1.12 -2.68
C ARG A 250 19.57 -0.94 -2.55
N ASN A 251 20.26 -1.91 -1.96
CA ASN A 251 21.72 -1.91 -1.79
C ASN A 251 22.33 -3.21 -2.35
N PRO A 252 22.52 -3.32 -3.67
CA PRO A 252 22.95 -4.56 -4.32
C PRO A 252 24.40 -4.95 -4.02
N SER A 253 25.13 -4.14 -3.26
CA SER A 253 26.44 -4.53 -2.74
C SER A 253 26.35 -5.61 -1.65
N GLY A 254 25.17 -5.80 -1.05
CA GLY A 254 24.97 -6.72 0.08
C GLY A 254 25.72 -6.32 1.36
N SER A 255 26.21 -5.08 1.43
CA SER A 255 27.00 -4.60 2.57
C SER A 255 26.20 -4.54 3.87
N ASP A 256 24.85 -4.50 3.81
CA ASP A 256 23.97 -4.66 4.98
C ASP A 256 24.21 -5.97 5.75
N TRP A 257 24.68 -7.02 5.06
CA TRP A 257 25.05 -8.31 5.66
C TRP A 257 26.56 -8.60 5.59
N GLY A 258 27.36 -7.62 5.15
CA GLY A 258 28.81 -7.75 4.99
C GLY A 258 29.23 -8.62 3.79
N ALA A 259 28.39 -8.72 2.75
CA ALA A 259 28.75 -9.45 1.53
C ALA A 259 30.07 -8.93 0.93
N GLY A 260 30.89 -9.84 0.39
CA GLY A 260 32.23 -9.54 -0.14
C GLY A 260 33.36 -9.54 0.90
N LEU A 261 33.07 -9.65 2.19
CA LEU A 261 34.10 -9.88 3.22
C LEU A 261 34.55 -11.36 3.25
N PRO A 262 35.74 -11.68 3.78
CA PRO A 262 36.20 -13.06 3.93
C PRO A 262 35.17 -13.92 4.67
N SER A 263 34.88 -15.10 4.13
CA SER A 263 33.87 -16.05 4.66
C SER A 263 32.43 -15.54 4.66
N ARG A 264 32.13 -14.44 3.95
CA ARG A 264 30.77 -13.95 3.73
C ARG A 264 30.29 -14.26 2.32
N GLU A 265 29.01 -13.97 2.10
CA GLU A 265 28.33 -14.21 0.85
C GLU A 265 28.90 -13.33 -0.28
N ASP A 266 28.83 -13.84 -1.50
CA ASP A 266 29.11 -13.07 -2.72
C ASP A 266 27.85 -12.29 -3.12
N ALA A 267 27.99 -10.98 -3.37
CA ALA A 267 26.86 -10.12 -3.65
C ALA A 267 26.18 -10.48 -4.98
N GLN A 268 26.94 -10.89 -6.00
CA GLN A 268 26.39 -11.32 -7.28
C GLN A 268 25.58 -12.62 -7.13
N GLN A 269 26.03 -13.54 -6.26
CA GLN A 269 25.28 -14.76 -5.95
C GLN A 269 24.02 -14.49 -5.11
N LEU A 270 24.05 -13.53 -4.18
CA LEU A 270 22.85 -13.07 -3.48
C LEU A 270 21.83 -12.46 -4.45
N ALA A 271 22.31 -11.60 -5.37
CA ALA A 271 21.47 -11.01 -6.42
C ALA A 271 20.82 -12.08 -7.31
N ALA A 272 21.62 -13.04 -7.80
CA ALA A 272 21.14 -14.14 -8.63
C ALA A 272 20.23 -15.13 -7.87
N GLY A 273 20.30 -15.13 -6.54
CA GLY A 273 19.50 -15.97 -5.67
C GLY A 273 18.09 -15.45 -5.38
N LEU A 274 17.78 -14.20 -5.73
CA LEU A 274 16.44 -13.66 -5.62
C LEU A 274 15.54 -14.21 -6.72
N VAL A 275 14.28 -14.47 -6.37
CA VAL A 275 13.26 -14.93 -7.33
C VAL A 275 12.05 -14.01 -7.29
N PRO A 276 11.33 -13.83 -8.41
CA PRO A 276 10.00 -13.25 -8.37
C PRO A 276 9.12 -14.03 -7.38
N THR A 277 8.26 -13.33 -6.64
CA THR A 277 7.23 -13.97 -5.80
C THR A 277 6.27 -14.86 -6.60
N THR A 278 6.33 -14.79 -7.93
CA THR A 278 5.49 -15.51 -8.89
C THR A 278 6.09 -16.81 -9.45
N THR A 279 7.14 -17.38 -8.84
CA THR A 279 7.64 -18.74 -9.20
C THR A 279 7.51 -19.77 -8.08
N ALA A 280 6.46 -19.69 -7.29
CA ALA A 280 5.70 -20.89 -6.97
C ALA A 280 4.48 -20.86 -7.90
N THR A 281 4.36 -21.87 -8.75
CA THR A 281 3.22 -22.17 -9.65
C THR A 281 1.89 -21.61 -9.17
N ASP A 282 0.98 -21.23 -10.07
CA ASP A 282 -0.26 -21.97 -10.41
C ASP A 282 -0.85 -22.92 -9.33
N GLN A 283 -0.72 -22.52 -8.09
CA GLN A 283 -1.36 -22.94 -6.87
C GLN A 283 -1.72 -21.59 -6.29
N GLY A 284 -2.60 -20.91 -7.03
CA GLY A 284 -3.09 -19.66 -6.54
C GLY A 284 -3.69 -19.87 -5.15
N GLY A 285 -3.88 -18.77 -4.43
CA GLY A 285 -4.54 -18.82 -3.14
C GLY A 285 -5.85 -19.63 -3.26
N PRO A 286 -6.47 -20.05 -2.15
CA PRO A 286 -7.74 -20.79 -2.20
C PRO A 286 -8.80 -20.17 -3.13
N LEU A 287 -8.68 -18.87 -3.41
CA LEU A 287 -9.54 -18.08 -4.29
C LEU A 287 -9.21 -18.18 -5.78
N ASP A 288 -8.01 -18.59 -6.17
CA ASP A 288 -7.62 -18.71 -7.59
C ASP A 288 -8.10 -20.04 -8.21
N ALA A 289 -8.61 -20.95 -7.38
CA ALA A 289 -9.44 -22.06 -7.82
C ALA A 289 -10.84 -21.60 -8.29
N LEU A 290 -11.20 -20.34 -8.05
CA LEU A 290 -12.47 -19.74 -8.42
C LEU A 290 -12.32 -18.92 -9.72
N THR A 291 -13.30 -19.00 -10.61
CA THR A 291 -13.39 -18.09 -11.78
C THR A 291 -13.58 -16.64 -11.34
N PRO A 292 -13.33 -15.64 -12.19
CA PRO A 292 -13.62 -14.24 -11.88
C PRO A 292 -15.07 -14.00 -11.42
N GLU A 293 -16.03 -14.73 -11.98
CA GLU A 293 -17.43 -14.71 -11.56
C GLU A 293 -17.62 -15.29 -10.16
N GLU A 294 -16.99 -16.43 -9.86
CA GLU A 294 -17.03 -17.07 -8.54
C GLU A 294 -16.30 -16.23 -7.45
N GLN A 295 -15.24 -15.51 -7.82
CA GLN A 295 -14.57 -14.55 -6.93
C GLN A 295 -15.46 -13.33 -6.62
N HIS A 296 -16.18 -12.82 -7.62
CA HIS A 296 -17.17 -11.76 -7.41
C HIS A 296 -18.34 -12.26 -6.54
N GLU A 297 -18.84 -13.47 -6.81
CA GLU A 297 -19.89 -14.10 -6.02
C GLU A 297 -19.47 -14.30 -4.56
N LEU A 298 -18.23 -14.76 -4.32
CA LEU A 298 -17.69 -14.88 -2.97
C LEU A 298 -17.59 -13.52 -2.27
N LEU A 299 -17.09 -12.50 -2.95
CA LEU A 299 -16.97 -11.15 -2.41
C LEU A 299 -18.35 -10.56 -2.06
N ASP A 300 -19.32 -10.74 -2.95
CA ASP A 300 -20.70 -10.31 -2.74
C ASP A 300 -21.36 -11.08 -1.59
N GLY A 301 -21.11 -12.39 -1.49
CA GLY A 301 -21.55 -13.22 -0.37
C GLY A 301 -20.95 -12.81 0.97
N VAL A 302 -19.65 -12.51 1.02
CA VAL A 302 -18.97 -12.03 2.24
C VAL A 302 -19.46 -10.64 2.65
N ARG A 303 -19.71 -9.75 1.68
CA ARG A 303 -20.32 -8.43 1.93
C ARG A 303 -21.74 -8.57 2.45
N TRP A 304 -22.54 -9.44 1.84
CA TRP A 304 -23.89 -9.75 2.29
C TRP A 304 -23.89 -10.31 3.71
N LEU A 305 -23.05 -11.30 4.01
CA LEU A 305 -22.91 -11.86 5.36
C LEU A 305 -22.47 -10.81 6.38
N ARG A 306 -21.55 -9.91 6.00
CA ARG A 306 -21.15 -8.78 6.85
C ARG A 306 -22.34 -7.85 7.11
N GLU A 307 -23.11 -7.51 6.10
CA GLU A 307 -24.30 -6.66 6.25
C GLU A 307 -25.36 -7.32 7.15
N GLN A 308 -25.57 -8.63 7.02
CA GLN A 308 -26.45 -9.40 7.92
C GLN A 308 -25.92 -9.43 9.37
N ALA A 309 -24.60 -9.45 9.54
CA ALA A 309 -23.97 -9.47 10.85
C ALA A 309 -23.93 -8.09 11.54
N ASP A 310 -23.92 -6.99 10.78
CA ASP A 310 -23.58 -5.64 11.27
C ASP A 310 -24.75 -4.64 11.27
N VAL A 311 -25.81 -4.79 10.44
CA VAL A 311 -26.93 -3.81 10.41
C VAL A 311 -28.27 -4.46 10.03
N SER A 312 -29.29 -4.30 10.88
CA SER A 312 -30.70 -4.52 10.50
C SER A 312 -31.08 -3.54 9.37
N ARG A 313 -31.14 -4.01 8.12
CA ARG A 313 -31.50 -3.14 7.00
C ARG A 313 -33.00 -2.78 7.03
N PRO A 314 -33.37 -1.53 6.66
CA PRO A 314 -34.76 -1.06 6.70
C PRO A 314 -35.66 -1.53 5.55
N ASP A 315 -35.13 -2.27 4.57
CA ASP A 315 -35.85 -2.81 3.39
C ASP A 315 -36.36 -4.26 3.58
N TRP A 316 -36.21 -4.80 4.79
CA TRP A 316 -36.61 -6.14 5.16
C TRP A 316 -38.07 -6.16 5.63
N ASP A 317 -38.86 -7.08 5.07
CA ASP A 317 -40.27 -7.36 5.43
C ASP A 317 -40.37 -7.75 6.93
N ALA A 318 -41.55 -7.59 7.54
CA ALA A 318 -41.88 -8.09 8.87
C ALA A 318 -41.55 -9.59 9.07
N ASP A 319 -41.52 -10.38 7.98
CA ASP A 319 -41.13 -11.80 8.02
C ASP A 319 -39.62 -12.03 8.17
N ALA A 320 -38.79 -10.98 8.08
CA ALA A 320 -37.34 -11.04 8.19
C ALA A 320 -36.79 -10.47 9.52
N ASP A 321 -37.69 -10.07 10.43
CA ASP A 321 -37.37 -9.62 11.79
C ASP A 321 -37.28 -10.82 12.77
N LEU A 322 -36.10 -11.08 13.34
CA LEU A 322 -35.89 -12.10 14.37
C LEU A 322 -36.36 -11.67 15.78
N GLY A 323 -37.09 -10.56 15.85
CA GLY A 323 -37.67 -9.97 17.05
C GLY A 323 -36.66 -9.18 17.87
N GLN A 324 -37.04 -8.81 19.09
CA GLN A 324 -36.19 -8.07 20.02
C GLN A 324 -35.75 -8.93 21.22
N ASP A 325 -34.63 -8.58 21.84
CA ASP A 325 -34.24 -9.16 23.13
C ASP A 325 -35.08 -8.59 24.28
N SER A 326 -34.87 -9.09 25.51
CA SER A 326 -35.60 -8.63 26.70
C SER A 326 -35.31 -7.17 27.10
N GLN A 327 -34.42 -6.49 26.37
CA GLN A 327 -34.03 -5.09 26.55
C GLN A 327 -34.50 -4.21 25.38
N GLY A 328 -35.27 -4.76 24.44
CA GLY A 328 -35.84 -4.04 23.30
C GLY A 328 -34.87 -3.82 22.13
N ARG A 329 -33.73 -4.51 22.09
CA ARG A 329 -32.76 -4.40 20.99
C ARG A 329 -33.05 -5.43 19.90
N PRO A 330 -32.85 -5.12 18.60
CA PRO A 330 -33.06 -6.07 17.50
C PRO A 330 -32.18 -7.31 17.65
N ASN A 331 -32.75 -8.50 17.48
CA ASN A 331 -32.00 -9.75 17.42
C ASN A 331 -31.36 -9.86 16.02
N ASN A 332 -30.03 -9.87 15.94
CA ASN A 332 -29.30 -10.29 14.74
C ASN A 332 -29.12 -11.82 14.71
N GLU A 333 -28.70 -12.38 13.58
CA GLU A 333 -28.37 -13.81 13.45
C GLU A 333 -27.37 -14.28 14.53
N ARG A 334 -26.40 -13.43 14.88
CA ARG A 334 -25.44 -13.67 15.97
C ARG A 334 -26.13 -13.88 17.32
N THR A 335 -27.20 -13.14 17.61
CA THR A 335 -28.00 -13.26 18.85
C THR A 335 -28.88 -14.50 18.82
N ALA A 336 -29.48 -14.82 17.67
CA ALA A 336 -30.26 -16.04 17.48
C ALA A 336 -29.39 -17.31 17.64
N ILE A 337 -28.21 -17.35 17.00
CA ILE A 337 -27.24 -18.44 17.12
C ILE A 337 -26.73 -18.55 18.56
N ALA A 338 -26.39 -17.43 19.21
CA ALA A 338 -25.99 -17.44 20.62
C ALA A 338 -27.10 -17.97 21.55
N LYS A 339 -28.37 -17.69 21.25
CA LYS A 339 -29.53 -18.20 21.99
C LYS A 339 -29.74 -19.70 21.77
N ILE A 340 -29.59 -20.18 20.53
CA ILE A 340 -29.63 -21.61 20.21
C ILE A 340 -28.50 -22.34 20.95
N LEU A 341 -27.27 -21.82 20.88
CA LEU A 341 -26.12 -22.41 21.59
C LEU A 341 -26.35 -22.48 23.09
N ARG A 342 -26.81 -21.40 23.74
CA ARG A 342 -27.16 -21.42 25.17
C ARG A 342 -28.27 -22.42 25.50
N THR A 343 -29.29 -22.52 24.64
CA THR A 343 -30.40 -23.46 24.81
C THR A 343 -29.93 -24.91 24.68
N VAL A 344 -29.10 -25.20 23.67
CA VAL A 344 -28.49 -26.52 23.48
C VAL A 344 -27.57 -26.86 24.66
N THR A 345 -26.72 -25.94 25.11
CA THR A 345 -25.86 -26.14 26.30
C THR A 345 -26.69 -26.41 27.56
N ALA A 346 -27.81 -25.70 27.77
CA ALA A 346 -28.70 -25.96 28.90
C ALA A 346 -29.40 -27.33 28.81
N LEU A 347 -29.66 -27.82 27.60
CA LEU A 347 -30.27 -29.14 27.35
C LEU A 347 -29.27 -30.30 27.46
N THR A 348 -27.98 -30.02 27.26
CA THR A 348 -26.88 -31.00 27.34
C THR A 348 -26.17 -31.01 28.69
N ASP A 349 -26.37 -30.01 29.55
CA ASP A 349 -25.89 -30.01 30.94
C ASP A 349 -26.65 -31.04 31.80
N PRO A 350 -25.98 -32.10 32.31
CA PRO A 350 -26.61 -33.13 33.14
C PRO A 350 -27.20 -32.57 34.45
N ALA A 351 -26.69 -31.44 34.95
CA ALA A 351 -27.16 -30.83 36.20
C ALA A 351 -28.55 -30.19 36.07
N ALA A 352 -28.92 -29.70 34.88
CA ALA A 352 -30.20 -29.03 34.64
C ALA A 352 -31.39 -29.99 34.57
N LYS A 353 -31.17 -31.26 34.20
CA LYS A 353 -32.24 -32.28 34.08
C LYS A 353 -32.84 -32.75 35.41
N ASN A 354 -32.20 -32.47 36.55
CA ASN A 354 -32.66 -32.91 37.87
C ASN A 354 -33.41 -31.85 38.68
N ALA A 355 -33.58 -30.63 38.16
CA ALA A 355 -34.37 -29.59 38.83
C ALA A 355 -35.85 -29.68 38.44
N ALA A 356 -36.55 -30.72 38.93
CA ALA A 356 -38.01 -30.76 38.84
C ALA A 356 -38.63 -29.64 39.71
N PRO A 357 -39.64 -28.90 39.22
CA PRO A 357 -40.28 -27.86 40.01
C PRO A 357 -41.07 -28.49 41.16
N LYS A 358 -40.68 -28.17 42.41
CA LYS A 358 -41.50 -28.47 43.60
C LYS A 358 -42.83 -27.74 43.45
N LYS A 359 -43.91 -28.49 43.14
CA LYS A 359 -45.28 -27.99 43.19
C LYS A 359 -45.55 -27.46 44.61
N SER A 360 -45.74 -26.15 44.76
CA SER A 360 -46.26 -25.59 46.00
C SER A 360 -47.73 -25.99 46.12
N VAL A 361 -48.03 -26.90 47.03
CA VAL A 361 -49.39 -27.14 47.48
C VAL A 361 -49.78 -25.94 48.35
N ARG A 362 -50.64 -25.05 47.84
CA ARG A 362 -51.37 -24.10 48.68
C ARG A 362 -52.53 -24.84 49.32
N ARG A 363 -52.60 -24.81 50.65
CA ARG A 363 -53.83 -24.99 51.42
C ARG A 363 -54.50 -23.65 51.61
#